data_AF-A0A9Q0QI89-F1
#
_entry.id   AF-A0A9Q0QI89-F1
#
_cell.length_a   1.000
_cell.length_b   1.000
_cell.length_c   1.000
_cell.angle_alpha   90.00
_cell.angle_beta   90.00
_cell.angle_gamma   90.00
#
_symmetry.space_group_name_H-M   'P 1'
#
loop_
_entity.id
_entity.type
_entity.pdbx_description
1 polymer ?
#
loop_
_entity_poly.entity_id
_entity_poly.type
_entity_poly.pdbx_seq_one_letter_code
_entity_poly.pdbx_strand_id
1 'polypeptide(L)'
;MKGRVGERFSEFFEKWICQLDEYLQLLLKASEQRVINTVCDQREIQTLVSKVTQHYKDYFTIKWCLAHEDVLAFFCPIWCSPLENAYSWFTGWKPSTIFKLIHSTGINRVPGPSLAELTQEQLGKDRGAEGEDKVRGREGGEGNGEATGSCGGQEDV
;
A
#
# COMPACT_ATOMS: atom_id res chain seq x y z
N MET A 1 4.95 2.76 10.64
CA MET A 1 6.11 3.54 10.18
C MET A 1 5.59 4.91 9.78
N LYS A 2 6.14 6.00 10.34
CA LYS A 2 5.73 7.35 9.91
C LYS A 2 6.40 7.63 8.56
N GLY A 3 5.60 7.66 7.49
CA GLY A 3 6.07 8.02 6.17
C GLY A 3 6.06 9.54 5.99
N ARG A 4 7.07 10.08 5.32
CA ARG A 4 7.19 11.53 5.04
C ARG A 4 5.94 12.10 4.34
N VAL A 5 5.37 11.33 3.41
CA VAL A 5 4.12 11.69 2.71
C VAL A 5 2.95 11.76 3.69
N GLY A 6 2.85 10.79 4.59
CA GLY A 6 1.79 10.73 5.58
C GLY A 6 1.85 11.88 6.60
N GLU A 7 3.04 12.29 7.04
CA GLU A 7 3.22 13.45 7.91
C GLU A 7 2.79 14.75 7.22
N ARG A 8 3.24 14.97 5.98
CA ARG A 8 2.84 16.14 5.19
C ARG A 8 1.34 16.21 4.96
N PHE A 9 0.72 15.09 4.61
CA PHE A 9 -0.73 15.06 4.42
C PHE A 9 -1.47 15.24 5.75
N SER A 10 -0.96 14.69 6.85
CA SER A 10 -1.53 14.90 8.19
C SER A 10 -1.56 16.38 8.55
N GLU A 11 -0.45 17.11 8.39
CA GLU A 11 -0.40 18.54 8.68
C GLU A 11 -1.35 19.36 7.80
N PHE A 12 -1.49 18.97 6.53
CA PHE A 12 -2.47 19.56 5.63
C PHE A 12 -3.91 19.25 6.07
N PHE A 13 -4.20 17.99 6.40
CA PHE A 13 -5.52 17.50 6.75
C PHE A 13 -6.07 18.18 8.00
N GLU A 14 -5.25 18.34 9.04
CA GLU A 14 -5.66 19.04 10.27
C GLU A 14 -6.12 20.47 9.97
N LYS A 15 -5.35 21.21 9.18
CA LYS A 15 -5.71 22.58 8.75
C LYS A 15 -6.98 22.58 7.89
N TRP A 16 -7.09 21.62 6.99
CA TRP A 16 -8.22 21.47 6.10
C TRP A 16 -9.53 21.19 6.86
N ILE A 17 -9.47 20.33 7.90
CA ILE A 17 -10.61 20.02 8.78
C ILE A 17 -11.05 21.25 9.57
N CYS A 18 -10.12 22.03 10.13
CA CYS A 18 -10.46 23.28 10.83
C CYS A 18 -11.22 24.25 9.91
N GLN A 19 -10.75 24.44 8.67
CA GLN A 19 -11.42 25.29 7.69
C GLN A 19 -12.77 24.73 7.24
N LEU A 20 -12.90 23.40 7.15
CA LEU A 20 -14.18 22.77 6.84
C LEU A 20 -15.21 23.04 7.94
N ASP A 21 -14.81 23.00 9.21
CA ASP A 21 -15.70 23.33 10.33
C ASP A 21 -16.17 24.78 10.24
N GLU A 22 -15.28 25.74 9.95
CA GLU A 22 -15.66 27.14 9.72
C GLU A 22 -16.71 27.27 8.62
N TYR A 23 -16.51 26.59 7.49
CA TYR A 23 -17.49 26.58 6.40
C TYR A 23 -18.83 25.94 6.79
N LEU A 24 -18.80 24.86 7.58
CA LEU A 24 -20.00 24.21 8.09
C LEU A 24 -20.80 25.17 8.98
N GLN A 25 -20.13 25.86 9.92
CA GLN A 25 -20.78 26.85 10.78
C GLN A 25 -21.40 28.00 9.98
N LEU A 26 -20.74 28.47 8.92
CA LEU A 26 -21.28 29.50 8.04
C LEU A 26 -22.52 29.01 7.27
N LEU A 27 -22.50 27.77 6.77
CA LEU A 27 -23.64 27.18 6.05
C LEU A 27 -24.84 26.96 6.98
N LEU A 28 -24.60 26.51 8.22
CA LEU A 28 -25.64 26.36 9.23
C LEU A 28 -26.29 27.70 9.57
N LYS A 29 -25.50 28.75 9.81
CA LYS A 29 -26.02 30.10 10.07
C LYS A 29 -26.86 30.63 8.90
N ALA A 30 -26.40 30.45 7.67
CA ALA A 30 -27.15 30.85 6.48
C ALA A 30 -28.48 30.08 6.35
N SER A 31 -28.48 28.79 6.72
CA SER A 31 -29.70 27.97 6.77
C SER A 31 -30.70 28.48 7.82
N GLU A 32 -30.23 28.79 9.03
CA GLU A 32 -31.08 29.31 10.11
C GLU A 32 -31.70 30.68 9.76
N GLN A 33 -30.91 31.58 9.17
CA GLN A 33 -31.39 32.89 8.72
C GLN A 33 -32.51 32.78 7.67
N ARG A 34 -32.39 31.80 6.77
CA ARG A 34 -33.44 31.50 5.79
C ARG A 34 -34.76 31.07 6.45
N VAL A 35 -34.71 30.36 7.57
CA VAL A 35 -35.89 29.93 8.33
C VAL A 35 -36.54 31.11 9.07
N ILE A 36 -35.74 32.06 9.56
CA ILE A 36 -36.19 33.22 10.35
C ILE A 36 -36.71 34.37 9.45
N ASN A 37 -36.81 34.17 8.13
CA ASN A 37 -37.18 35.21 7.14
C ASN A 37 -36.29 36.47 7.19
N THR A 38 -35.06 36.36 7.70
CA THR A 38 -34.06 37.41 7.51
C THR A 38 -33.51 37.31 6.08
N VAL A 39 -33.34 38.46 5.42
CA VAL A 39 -32.84 38.51 4.04
C VAL A 39 -31.38 38.05 4.04
N CYS A 40 -31.17 36.77 3.77
CA CYS A 40 -29.85 36.23 3.46
C CYS A 40 -29.61 36.47 1.95
N ASP A 41 -28.51 37.14 1.59
CA ASP A 41 -28.23 37.40 0.17
C ASP A 41 -27.95 36.07 -0.55
N GLN A 42 -28.81 35.73 -1.50
CA GLN A 42 -28.66 34.53 -2.33
C GLN A 42 -27.27 34.47 -2.98
N ARG A 43 -26.65 35.62 -3.30
CA ARG A 43 -25.29 35.67 -3.84
C ARG A 43 -24.23 35.26 -2.81
N GLU A 44 -24.41 35.63 -1.55
CA GLU A 44 -23.52 35.23 -0.46
C GLU A 44 -23.58 33.70 -0.24
N ILE A 45 -24.78 33.13 -0.24
CA ILE A 45 -24.97 31.67 -0.13
C ILE A 45 -24.29 30.95 -1.29
N GLN A 46 -24.49 31.40 -2.54
CA GLN A 46 -23.84 30.82 -3.72
C GLN A 46 -22.32 30.93 -3.65
N THR A 47 -21.80 32.05 -3.15
CA THR A 47 -20.37 32.26 -2.93
C THR A 47 -19.83 31.28 -1.90
N LEU A 48 -20.56 31.07 -0.79
CA LEU A 48 -20.17 30.14 0.26
C LEU A 48 -20.14 28.69 -0.26
N VAL A 49 -21.18 28.26 -0.99
CA VAL A 49 -21.21 26.93 -1.63
C VAL A 49 -20.05 26.75 -2.60
N SER A 50 -19.71 27.78 -3.37
CA SER A 50 -18.56 27.75 -4.28
C SER A 50 -17.23 27.60 -3.53
N LYS A 51 -17.05 28.30 -2.40
CA LYS A 51 -15.88 28.16 -1.53
C LYS A 51 -15.74 26.75 -0.96
N VAL A 52 -16.83 26.18 -0.42
CA VAL A 52 -16.82 24.80 0.10
C VAL A 52 -16.49 23.80 -1.01
N THR A 53 -17.10 23.97 -2.18
CA THR A 53 -16.83 23.11 -3.34
C THR A 53 -15.37 23.17 -3.74
N GLN A 54 -14.78 24.37 -3.78
CA GLN A 54 -13.35 24.54 -4.08
C GLN A 54 -12.47 23.90 -3.01
N HIS A 55 -12.81 24.09 -1.72
CA HIS A 55 -12.08 23.49 -0.59
C HIS A 55 -11.99 21.96 -0.70
N TYR A 56 -13.07 21.30 -1.12
CA TYR A 56 -13.07 19.86 -1.40
C TYR A 56 -12.24 19.48 -2.63
N LYS A 57 -12.28 20.28 -3.71
CA LYS A 57 -11.43 20.04 -4.88
C LYS A 57 -9.95 20.10 -4.52
N ASP A 58 -9.56 21.06 -3.69
CA ASP A 58 -8.19 21.24 -3.24
C ASP A 58 -7.73 20.04 -2.40
N TYR A 59 -8.60 19.54 -1.50
CA TYR A 59 -8.35 18.30 -0.75
C TYR A 59 -8.03 17.13 -1.67
N PHE A 60 -8.89 16.85 -2.65
CA PHE A 60 -8.67 15.71 -3.55
C PHE A 60 -7.46 15.89 -4.44
N THR A 61 -7.17 17.13 -4.87
CA THR A 61 -5.98 17.43 -5.67
C THR A 61 -4.70 17.15 -4.89
N ILE A 62 -4.62 17.61 -3.64
CA ILE A 62 -3.44 17.39 -2.77
C ILE A 62 -3.32 15.92 -2.38
N LYS A 63 -4.44 15.28 -2.00
CA LYS A 63 -4.49 13.85 -1.70
C LYS A 63 -4.00 13.01 -2.87
N TRP A 64 -4.44 13.33 -4.08
CA TRP A 64 -4.04 12.63 -5.30
C TRP A 64 -2.56 12.82 -5.61
N CYS A 65 -2.05 14.05 -5.51
CA CYS A 65 -0.63 14.36 -5.70
C CYS A 65 0.27 13.54 -4.76
N LEU A 66 -0.06 13.53 -3.47
CA LEU A 66 0.72 12.82 -2.45
C LEU A 66 0.54 11.30 -2.53
N ALA A 67 -0.63 10.79 -2.92
CA ALA A 67 -0.84 9.36 -3.15
C ALA A 67 -0.01 8.82 -4.33
N HIS A 68 0.33 9.67 -5.31
CA HIS A 68 1.26 9.30 -6.37
C HIS A 68 2.71 9.15 -5.88
N GLU A 69 3.09 9.83 -4.80
CA GLU A 69 4.42 9.69 -4.20
C GLU A 69 4.50 8.42 -3.33
N ASP A 70 3.50 8.18 -2.48
CA ASP A 70 3.40 6.99 -1.63
C ASP A 70 1.93 6.65 -1.35
N VAL A 71 1.41 5.70 -2.13
CA VAL A 71 0.02 5.25 -1.98
C VAL A 71 -0.19 4.45 -0.68
N LEU A 72 0.84 3.78 -0.16
CA LEU A 72 0.72 2.93 1.04
C LEU A 72 0.45 3.77 2.29
N ALA A 73 0.92 5.02 2.33
CA ALA A 73 0.63 5.98 3.38
C ALA A 73 -0.88 6.24 3.58
N PHE A 74 -1.73 5.97 2.59
CA PHE A 74 -3.17 6.21 2.64
C PHE A 74 -4.02 4.99 3.00
N PHE A 75 -3.43 3.79 3.12
CA PHE A 75 -4.13 2.57 3.54
C PHE A 75 -4.20 2.40 5.07
N CYS A 76 -3.23 2.96 5.79
CA CYS A 76 -3.24 3.04 7.26
C CYS A 76 -2.80 4.46 7.67
N PRO A 77 -3.67 5.46 7.43
CA PRO A 77 -3.31 6.86 7.63
C PRO A 77 -3.07 7.17 9.11
N ILE A 78 -2.00 7.93 9.37
CA ILE A 78 -1.62 8.35 10.73
C ILE A 78 -2.50 9.48 11.29
N TRP A 79 -3.23 10.17 10.41
CA TRP A 79 -4.15 11.25 10.75
C TRP A 79 -5.57 10.77 11.07
N CYS A 80 -5.82 9.45 11.00
CA CYS A 80 -7.08 8.85 11.39
C CYS A 80 -6.91 8.08 12.70
N SER A 81 -7.97 8.05 13.50
CA SER A 81 -8.02 7.24 14.70
C SER A 81 -7.93 5.73 14.37
N PRO A 82 -7.46 4.89 15.32
CA PRO A 82 -7.44 3.45 15.12
C PRO A 82 -8.81 2.86 14.74
N LEU A 83 -9.89 3.45 15.25
CA LEU A 83 -11.26 3.06 14.93
C LEU A 83 -11.61 3.38 13.47
N GLU A 84 -11.34 4.60 13.01
CA GLU A 84 -11.57 5.00 11.62
C GLU A 84 -10.73 4.17 10.65
N ASN A 85 -9.48 3.87 11.03
CA ASN A 85 -8.63 2.96 10.28
C ASN A 85 -9.25 1.56 10.22
N ALA A 86 -9.72 1.01 11.34
CA ALA A 86 -10.39 -0.29 11.36
C ALA A 86 -11.64 -0.30 10.46
N TYR A 87 -12.44 0.78 10.44
CA TYR A 87 -13.59 0.88 9.54
C TYR A 87 -13.21 0.84 8.06
N SER A 88 -12.05 1.38 7.67
CA SER A 88 -11.52 1.21 6.30
C SER A 88 -11.34 -0.27 5.94
N TRP A 89 -10.95 -1.11 6.91
CA TRP A 89 -10.84 -2.56 6.74
C TRP A 89 -12.18 -3.31 6.89
N PHE A 90 -13.12 -2.79 7.67
CA PHE A 90 -14.40 -3.44 8.00
C PHE A 90 -15.55 -3.11 7.04
N THR A 91 -15.46 -2.04 6.24
CA THR A 91 -16.53 -1.57 5.32
C THR A 91 -16.75 -2.45 4.08
N GLY A 92 -16.34 -3.72 4.13
CA GLY A 92 -16.93 -4.78 3.31
C GLY A 92 -16.30 -5.01 1.93
N TRP A 93 -15.32 -4.21 1.51
CA TRP A 93 -14.53 -4.59 0.33
C TRP A 93 -13.46 -5.60 0.72
N LYS A 94 -13.78 -6.90 0.54
CA LYS A 94 -12.83 -7.98 0.77
C LYS A 94 -11.63 -7.76 -0.18
N PRO A 95 -10.40 -7.51 0.29
CA PRO A 95 -9.25 -7.29 -0.61
C PRO A 95 -9.04 -8.46 -1.57
N SER A 96 -9.48 -9.66 -1.19
CA SER A 96 -9.46 -10.84 -2.05
C SER A 96 -10.36 -10.75 -3.30
N THR A 97 -11.35 -9.86 -3.33
CA THR A 97 -12.17 -9.57 -4.51
C THR A 97 -11.34 -8.91 -5.62
N ILE A 98 -10.26 -8.21 -5.29
CA ILE A 98 -9.32 -7.66 -6.27
C ILE A 98 -8.69 -8.78 -7.09
N PHE A 99 -8.25 -9.87 -6.47
CA PHE A 99 -7.67 -10.99 -7.20
C PHE A 99 -8.66 -11.64 -8.16
N LYS A 100 -9.94 -11.72 -7.77
CA LYS A 100 -11.01 -12.18 -8.67
C LYS A 100 -11.21 -11.23 -9.84
N LEU A 101 -11.14 -9.92 -9.60
CA LEU A 101 -11.25 -8.88 -10.63
C LEU A 101 -10.04 -8.86 -11.57
N ILE A 102 -8.82 -8.99 -11.07
CA ILE A 102 -7.60 -9.06 -11.89
C ILE A 102 -7.63 -10.30 -12.78
N HIS A 103 -8.06 -11.43 -12.22
CA HIS A 103 -8.23 -12.67 -12.95
C HIS A 103 -9.33 -12.55 -14.03
N SER A 104 -10.43 -11.84 -13.76
CA SER A 104 -11.51 -11.66 -14.73
C SER A 104 -11.25 -10.58 -15.78
N THR A 105 -10.49 -9.53 -15.44
CA THR A 105 -10.20 -8.40 -16.32
C THR A 105 -8.97 -8.62 -17.21
N GLY A 106 -8.30 -9.78 -17.11
CA GLY A 106 -7.28 -10.16 -18.08
C GLY A 106 -6.05 -9.25 -18.09
N ILE A 107 -5.71 -8.63 -16.96
CA ILE A 107 -4.42 -7.94 -16.76
C ILE A 107 -3.23 -8.90 -16.95
N ASN A 108 -3.49 -10.21 -16.99
CA ASN A 108 -2.60 -11.27 -17.51
C ASN A 108 -2.34 -11.23 -19.03
N ARG A 109 -2.47 -10.07 -19.71
CA ARG A 109 -1.97 -9.91 -21.09
C ARG A 109 -0.48 -9.53 -21.15
N VAL A 110 0.26 -9.68 -20.05
CA VAL A 110 1.71 -9.80 -20.12
C VAL A 110 2.01 -11.25 -20.53
N PRO A 111 2.71 -11.50 -21.65
CA PRO A 111 3.16 -12.83 -22.02
C PRO A 111 4.18 -13.31 -20.99
N GLY A 112 3.72 -14.06 -20.00
CA GLY A 112 4.52 -14.69 -18.97
C GLY A 112 3.81 -15.96 -18.52
N PRO A 113 4.55 -16.98 -18.07
CA PRO A 113 3.97 -18.26 -17.74
C PRO A 113 2.86 -18.08 -16.71
N SER A 114 1.72 -18.69 -17.00
CA SER A 114 0.54 -18.65 -16.14
C SER A 114 0.91 -19.16 -14.75
N LEU A 115 0.26 -18.63 -13.71
CA LEU A 115 0.43 -19.10 -12.34
C LEU A 115 0.21 -20.62 -12.22
N ALA A 116 -0.61 -21.19 -13.10
CA ALA A 116 -0.83 -22.63 -13.23
C ALA A 116 0.39 -23.40 -13.80
N GLU A 117 1.17 -22.79 -14.70
CA GLU A 117 2.38 -23.40 -15.27
C GLU A 117 3.50 -23.47 -14.22
N LEU A 118 3.65 -22.44 -13.38
CA LEU A 118 4.61 -22.45 -12.26
C LEU A 118 4.30 -23.56 -11.25
N THR A 119 3.02 -23.82 -10.97
CA THR A 119 2.63 -24.95 -10.10
C THR A 119 2.95 -26.30 -10.72
N GLN A 120 2.80 -26.45 -12.03
CA GLN A 120 3.10 -27.72 -12.71
C GLN A 120 4.62 -27.98 -12.80
N GLU A 121 5.43 -26.93 -12.97
CA GLU A 121 6.89 -27.02 -13.00
C GLU A 121 7.46 -27.49 -11.65
N GLN A 122 6.95 -26.97 -10.54
CA GLN A 122 7.36 -27.41 -9.19
C GLN A 122 6.97 -28.88 -8.94
N LEU A 123 5.78 -29.31 -9.38
CA LEU A 123 5.31 -30.69 -9.28
C LEU A 123 6.04 -31.70 -10.18
N GLY A 124 6.68 -31.22 -11.25
CA GLY A 124 7.60 -32.02 -12.06
C GLY A 124 8.98 -32.14 -11.40
N LYS A 125 9.43 -31.07 -10.75
CA LYS A 125 10.74 -31.00 -10.09
C LYS A 125 10.80 -31.83 -8.80
N ASP A 126 9.73 -31.85 -8.01
CA ASP A 126 9.65 -32.69 -6.81
C ASP A 126 9.62 -34.19 -7.14
N ARG A 127 8.99 -34.57 -8.27
CA ARG A 127 8.99 -35.97 -8.74
C ARG A 127 10.32 -36.42 -9.35
N GLY A 128 11.18 -35.50 -9.75
CA GLY A 128 12.53 -35.80 -10.26
C GLY A 128 13.56 -36.07 -9.15
N ALA A 129 13.30 -35.60 -7.92
CA ALA A 129 14.26 -35.70 -6.81
C ALA A 129 14.21 -37.04 -6.05
N GLU A 130 13.17 -37.87 -6.25
CA GLU A 130 13.06 -39.20 -5.60
C GLU A 130 13.73 -40.34 -6.39
N GLY A 131 14.35 -40.06 -7.54
CA GLY A 131 14.93 -41.07 -8.43
C GLY A 131 16.45 -41.31 -8.32
N GLU A 132 17.20 -40.47 -7.61
CA GLU A 132 18.68 -40.49 -7.62
C GLU A 132 19.32 -40.89 -6.27
N ASP A 133 18.78 -41.89 -5.55
CA ASP A 133 19.46 -42.43 -4.35
C ASP A 133 19.60 -43.96 -4.34
N LYS A 134 19.94 -44.55 -5.49
CA LYS A 134 20.36 -45.97 -5.54
C LYS A 134 21.20 -46.30 -6.78
N VAL A 135 22.48 -45.93 -6.78
CA VAL A 135 23.64 -46.74 -7.27
C VAL A 135 24.92 -45.92 -7.00
N ARG A 136 25.61 -46.20 -5.89
CA ARG A 136 27.09 -46.19 -5.86
C ARG A 136 27.60 -47.04 -4.70
N GLY A 137 27.46 -48.36 -4.86
CA GLY A 137 28.19 -49.33 -4.06
C GLY A 137 29.59 -49.56 -4.66
N ARG A 138 30.60 -49.24 -3.84
CA ARG A 138 31.79 -50.07 -3.55
C ARG A 138 32.78 -50.39 -4.69
N GLU A 139 33.94 -49.74 -4.62
CA GLU A 139 35.32 -50.23 -4.88
C GLU A 139 36.24 -49.05 -4.47
N GLY A 140 37.18 -49.11 -3.53
CA GLY A 140 38.18 -50.14 -3.25
C GLY A 140 39.52 -49.65 -3.83
N GLY A 141 40.44 -49.12 -3.01
CA GLY A 141 41.77 -48.72 -3.49
C GLY A 141 42.59 -47.91 -2.49
N GLU A 142 43.42 -48.62 -1.72
CA GLU A 142 44.47 -48.11 -0.83
C GLU A 142 45.54 -47.31 -1.58
N GLY A 143 46.17 -46.35 -0.89
CA GLY A 143 47.34 -45.62 -1.37
C GLY A 143 47.95 -44.75 -0.28
N ASN A 144 48.81 -45.35 0.53
CA ASN A 144 49.61 -44.71 1.58
C ASN A 144 50.68 -43.78 0.96
N GLY A 145 50.98 -42.66 1.62
CA GLY A 145 52.01 -41.72 1.16
C GLY A 145 52.27 -40.59 2.17
N GLU A 146 53.13 -40.87 3.13
CA GLU A 146 53.66 -40.01 4.19
C GLU A 146 54.82 -39.12 3.66
N ALA A 147 54.88 -37.84 4.07
CA ALA A 147 56.08 -37.00 4.27
C ALA A 147 55.66 -35.52 4.50
N THR A 148 55.64 -35.03 5.74
CA THR A 148 56.64 -34.12 6.36
C THR A 148 56.97 -32.82 5.61
N GLY A 149 56.78 -31.67 6.26
CA GLY A 149 57.39 -30.40 5.83
C GLY A 149 56.86 -29.16 6.55
N SER A 150 57.56 -28.74 7.60
CA SER A 150 57.36 -27.51 8.39
C SER A 150 57.92 -26.25 7.70
N CYS A 151 57.33 -25.08 7.99
CA CYS A 151 57.86 -23.70 8.20
C CYS A 151 56.80 -22.70 7.67
N GLY A 152 56.17 -21.82 8.45
CA GLY A 152 56.76 -20.75 9.27
C GLY A 152 56.62 -19.42 8.51
N GLY A 153 55.91 -18.42 9.06
CA GLY A 153 55.88 -17.07 8.47
C GLY A 153 54.61 -16.26 8.75
N GLN A 154 54.68 -15.48 9.82
CA GLN A 154 53.83 -14.37 10.23
C GLN A 154 53.95 -13.18 9.26
N GLU A 155 52.90 -12.34 9.14
CA GLU A 155 52.95 -10.86 9.04
C GLU A 155 51.56 -10.23 8.74
N ASP A 156 51.04 -9.54 9.76
CA ASP A 156 50.38 -8.21 9.79
C ASP A 156 49.37 -7.77 8.70
N VAL A 157 48.13 -7.46 9.13
CA VAL A 157 47.48 -6.13 9.17
C VAL A 157 46.16 -6.22 9.94
#